data_AF-A0A444Z3D0-F1
#
_entry.id   AF-A0A444Z3D0-F1
#
_cell.length_a   1.000
_cell.length_b   1.000
_cell.length_c   1.000
_cell.angle_alpha   90.00
_cell.angle_beta   90.00
_cell.angle_gamma   90.00
#
_symmetry.space_group_name_H-M   'P 1'
#
loop_
_entity.id
_entity.type
_entity.pdbx_description
1 polymer ?
#
loop_
_entity_poly.entity_id
_entity_poly.type
_entity_poly.pdbx_seq_one_letter_code
_entity_poly.pdbx_strand_id
1 'polypeptide(L)'
;MSLTLPLLLLLLLLLTTIITTTTTTPLPSPSPSPSSSYPYGFSYHIDCGSPTNTTDPFNTTWLSDRYFSGGATSIVSEPLLFQHPHEKTLRFFPTSSGKKNCYTLPLPPSSSTSSAHRRFLLRTFVVYDNYDGKAHPPSFDVSVRSTIVFSWRSPWPSSLSRRGAYSDLLASSPSDADAVPVCFYSFATDPPVISSLELFSVDPNSYDAASTATTDIVLVNYGRLSCGSGQWGPGFSADSDRFGRSWQADSDYRTANSDKFVAVSTKYGIKGTDQKPNYFPEKLYQTAVTTAEEEGGVIEYELSVDAKLDYLLWLHFAEIEGKVRKAGERVFDVWVNGENLTRIDIYRSVGGFAAYTWHHTVKNLSSSALSVKFKGVKGAPLICGVENYALVPNDPSTVPQQAVAMKALKDSLRIPERMGWNGDPCAPTNWDAWEGVTCRMSKDNTGLVISQM
;
A
#
# COMPACT_ATOMS: atom_id res chain seq x y z
N MET A 1 33.67 -100.20 -34.73
CA MET A 1 34.96 -99.50 -34.57
C MET A 1 35.24 -98.75 -35.86
N SER A 2 35.00 -97.44 -35.90
CA SER A 2 35.22 -96.60 -37.09
C SER A 2 35.09 -95.14 -36.63
N LEU A 3 36.21 -94.41 -36.51
CA LEU A 3 36.66 -93.34 -37.43
C LEU A 3 35.67 -92.16 -37.52
N THR A 4 36.10 -90.95 -37.11
CA THR A 4 36.52 -89.84 -38.02
C THR A 4 36.85 -88.53 -37.27
N LEU A 5 37.92 -87.87 -37.72
CA LEU A 5 38.33 -86.45 -37.56
C LEU A 5 37.51 -85.54 -38.54
N PRO A 6 37.75 -84.21 -38.71
CA PRO A 6 37.93 -83.06 -37.80
C PRO A 6 37.12 -81.80 -38.26
N LEU A 7 37.43 -80.62 -37.68
CA LEU A 7 37.64 -79.30 -38.35
C LEU A 7 36.70 -78.10 -38.00
N LEU A 8 37.38 -77.07 -37.47
CA LEU A 8 37.28 -75.60 -37.65
C LEU A 8 36.00 -74.77 -37.39
N LEU A 9 36.24 -73.76 -36.54
CA LEU A 9 35.95 -72.32 -36.70
C LEU A 9 34.50 -71.86 -36.87
N LEU A 10 33.99 -71.20 -35.83
CA LEU A 10 33.18 -69.99 -36.02
C LEU A 10 33.43 -69.04 -34.86
N LEU A 11 34.15 -67.95 -35.14
CA LEU A 11 34.24 -66.78 -34.27
C LEU A 11 32.98 -65.95 -34.55
N LEU A 12 32.02 -65.92 -33.63
CA LEU A 12 30.88 -64.99 -33.68
C LEU A 12 30.91 -64.09 -32.44
N LEU A 13 31.05 -62.79 -32.69
CA LEU A 13 31.01 -61.71 -31.72
C LEU A 13 29.69 -61.75 -30.93
N LEU A 14 29.77 -61.83 -29.60
CA LEU A 14 28.68 -61.36 -28.74
C LEU A 14 29.03 -59.96 -28.23
N LEU A 15 28.30 -58.97 -28.75
CA LEU A 15 28.19 -57.62 -28.20
C LEU A 15 27.79 -57.71 -26.72
N THR A 16 28.67 -57.23 -25.84
CA THR A 16 28.29 -56.89 -24.48
C THR A 16 27.46 -55.62 -24.51
N THR A 17 26.18 -55.72 -24.15
CA THR A 17 25.30 -54.59 -23.92
C THR A 17 25.79 -53.82 -22.69
N ILE A 18 26.50 -52.71 -22.92
CA ILE A 18 26.78 -51.73 -21.89
C ILE A 18 25.44 -51.03 -21.58
N ILE A 19 24.87 -51.33 -20.43
CA ILE A 19 23.77 -50.55 -19.86
C ILE A 19 24.37 -49.19 -19.46
N THR A 20 24.23 -48.19 -20.33
CA THR A 20 24.47 -46.80 -19.95
C THR A 20 23.35 -46.38 -19.00
N THR A 21 23.65 -46.32 -17.70
CA THR A 21 22.83 -45.59 -16.75
C THR A 21 22.91 -44.12 -17.10
N THR A 22 21.90 -43.58 -17.80
CA THR A 22 21.73 -42.14 -17.92
C THR A 22 21.35 -41.60 -16.55
N THR A 23 22.33 -41.11 -15.81
CA THR A 23 22.11 -40.22 -14.68
C THR A 23 21.45 -38.96 -15.23
N THR A 24 20.13 -38.87 -15.10
CA THR A 24 19.39 -37.63 -15.26
C THR A 24 19.85 -36.70 -14.15
N THR A 25 20.79 -35.81 -14.48
CA THR A 25 21.08 -34.64 -13.65
C THR A 25 19.77 -33.89 -13.45
N PRO A 26 19.33 -33.63 -12.20
CA PRO A 26 18.21 -32.75 -11.98
C PRO A 26 18.55 -31.40 -12.62
N LEU A 27 17.64 -30.84 -13.41
CA LEU A 27 17.71 -29.44 -13.80
C LEU A 27 17.94 -28.63 -12.51
N PRO A 28 18.84 -27.62 -12.50
CA PRO A 28 18.91 -26.72 -11.37
C PRO A 28 17.49 -26.16 -11.17
N SER A 29 16.94 -26.40 -9.98
CA SER A 29 15.74 -25.73 -9.53
C SER A 29 15.94 -24.23 -9.77
N PRO A 30 14.92 -23.50 -10.27
CA PRO A 30 15.02 -22.05 -10.31
C PRO A 30 15.38 -21.62 -8.89
N SER A 31 16.54 -20.97 -8.77
CA SER A 31 16.94 -20.31 -7.54
C SER A 31 15.75 -19.53 -7.04
N PRO A 32 15.35 -19.62 -5.76
CA PRO A 32 14.37 -18.70 -5.23
C PRO A 32 14.86 -17.30 -5.61
N SER A 33 14.04 -16.57 -6.36
CA SER A 33 14.23 -15.14 -6.53
C SER A 33 14.51 -14.60 -5.13
N PRO A 34 15.55 -13.77 -4.95
CA PRO A 34 15.84 -13.22 -3.64
C PRO A 34 14.52 -12.63 -3.14
N SER A 35 14.00 -13.14 -2.02
CA SER A 35 12.98 -12.44 -1.26
C SER A 35 13.47 -11.01 -1.22
N SER A 36 12.73 -10.08 -1.83
CA SER A 36 13.22 -8.72 -1.97
C SER A 36 13.41 -8.20 -0.56
N SER A 37 14.62 -8.26 -0.06
CA SER A 37 14.97 -7.80 1.27
C SER A 37 14.63 -6.33 1.24
N TYR A 38 13.53 -5.94 1.89
CA TYR A 38 13.13 -4.55 2.01
C TYR A 38 14.38 -3.78 2.43
N PRO A 39 14.90 -2.85 1.61
CA PRO A 39 16.27 -2.36 1.77
C PRO A 39 16.50 -1.56 3.07
N TYR A 40 15.46 -1.33 3.89
CA TYR A 40 15.46 -0.37 4.98
C TYR A 40 14.96 -0.86 6.35
N GLY A 41 14.64 -2.15 6.55
CA GLY A 41 14.41 -2.66 7.91
C GLY A 41 13.29 -3.66 8.07
N PHE A 42 12.26 -3.28 8.85
CA PHE A 42 11.19 -4.17 9.29
C PHE A 42 10.03 -4.23 8.30
N SER A 43 9.34 -5.37 8.34
CA SER A 43 8.08 -5.62 7.65
C SER A 43 7.21 -6.50 8.56
N TYR A 44 5.99 -6.04 8.81
CA TYR A 44 4.97 -6.80 9.52
C TYR A 44 3.82 -7.07 8.55
N HIS A 45 3.37 -8.31 8.50
CA HIS A 45 2.12 -8.73 7.88
C HIS A 45 1.34 -9.50 8.95
N ILE A 46 0.20 -8.98 9.39
CA ILE A 46 -0.59 -9.57 10.48
C ILE A 46 -1.95 -9.99 9.92
N ASP A 47 -2.26 -11.27 10.09
CA ASP A 47 -3.55 -11.89 9.79
C ASP A 47 -4.44 -11.72 11.04
N CYS A 48 -5.24 -10.65 11.06
CA CYS A 48 -6.04 -10.25 12.21
C CYS A 48 -7.21 -11.22 12.38
N GLY A 49 -7.29 -11.91 13.51
CA GLY A 49 -8.25 -12.99 13.75
C GLY A 49 -7.64 -14.39 13.69
N SER A 50 -6.47 -14.56 13.07
CA SER A 50 -5.85 -15.88 12.91
C SER A 50 -5.00 -16.29 14.13
N PRO A 51 -5.17 -17.52 14.66
CA PRO A 51 -4.36 -18.02 15.77
C PRO A 51 -2.98 -18.53 15.34
N THR A 52 -2.71 -18.64 14.04
CA THR A 52 -1.50 -19.28 13.51
C THR A 52 -0.91 -18.47 12.37
N ASN A 53 0.41 -18.57 12.19
CA ASN A 53 1.05 -17.98 11.03
C ASN A 53 0.59 -18.68 9.75
N THR A 54 0.42 -17.92 8.68
CA THR A 54 0.02 -18.42 7.36
C THR A 54 1.03 -17.93 6.31
N THR A 55 0.97 -18.51 5.12
CA THR A 55 1.75 -18.03 3.97
C THR A 55 0.81 -17.89 2.80
N ASP A 56 0.85 -16.73 2.16
CA ASP A 56 -0.03 -16.43 1.03
C ASP A 56 0.48 -17.07 -0.28
N PRO A 57 -0.32 -17.05 -1.36
CA PRO A 57 0.09 -17.58 -2.66
C PRO A 57 1.31 -16.88 -3.28
N PHE A 58 1.73 -15.74 -2.74
CA PHE A 58 2.89 -14.96 -3.19
C PHE A 58 4.13 -15.20 -2.32
N ASN A 59 4.10 -16.20 -1.44
CA ASN A 59 5.18 -16.57 -0.53
C ASN A 59 5.48 -15.51 0.55
N THR A 60 4.51 -14.66 0.88
CA THR A 60 4.59 -13.74 2.01
C THR A 60 4.17 -14.46 3.27
N THR A 61 5.00 -14.39 4.32
CA THR A 61 4.64 -14.93 5.64
C THR A 61 3.79 -13.93 6.41
N TRP A 62 2.60 -14.37 6.79
CA TRP A 62 1.66 -13.63 7.63
C TRP A 62 1.75 -14.15 9.06
N LEU A 63 1.94 -13.23 10.01
CA LEU A 63 1.99 -13.52 11.44
C LEU A 63 0.57 -13.73 11.97
N SER A 64 0.43 -14.66 12.91
CA SER A 64 -0.79 -14.79 13.71
C SER A 64 -1.12 -13.48 14.39
N ASP A 65 -2.40 -13.26 14.66
CA ASP A 65 -2.91 -12.06 15.29
C ASP A 65 -2.22 -11.77 16.63
N ARG A 66 -1.70 -10.55 16.77
CA ARG A 66 -0.90 -10.11 17.93
C ARG A 66 -0.78 -8.59 17.96
N TYR A 67 -0.24 -8.07 19.07
CA TYR A 67 -0.04 -6.63 19.34
C TYR A 67 -1.33 -5.81 19.54
N PHE A 68 -2.50 -6.44 19.59
CA PHE A 68 -3.79 -5.78 19.81
C PHE A 68 -4.10 -5.59 21.31
N SER A 69 -4.93 -4.59 21.62
CA SER A 69 -5.59 -4.43 22.92
C SER A 69 -7.01 -4.99 22.84
N GLY A 70 -7.28 -6.16 23.42
CA GLY A 70 -8.64 -6.71 23.52
C GLY A 70 -9.30 -7.11 22.19
N GLY A 71 -10.64 -7.14 22.18
CA GLY A 71 -11.42 -7.59 21.02
C GLY A 71 -11.66 -9.11 20.97
N ALA A 72 -12.44 -9.52 19.98
CA ALA A 72 -12.75 -10.90 19.67
C ALA A 72 -12.49 -11.18 18.18
N THR A 73 -12.45 -12.45 17.81
CA THR A 73 -12.13 -12.87 16.44
C THR A 73 -13.32 -13.57 15.80
N SER A 74 -13.46 -13.43 14.49
CA SER A 74 -14.44 -14.15 13.69
C SER A 74 -13.86 -14.51 12.33
N ILE A 75 -14.64 -15.28 11.58
CA ILE A 75 -14.44 -15.53 10.16
C ILE A 75 -15.56 -14.77 9.42
N VAL A 76 -15.25 -14.28 8.23
CA VAL A 76 -16.24 -13.70 7.29
C VAL A 76 -17.35 -14.69 6.95
N SER A 77 -18.54 -14.21 6.55
CA SER A 77 -19.68 -15.10 6.29
C SER A 77 -19.49 -16.00 5.07
N GLU A 78 -18.79 -15.53 4.03
CA GLU A 78 -18.53 -16.27 2.79
C GLU A 78 -17.00 -16.37 2.51
N PRO A 79 -16.23 -17.20 3.25
CA PRO A 79 -14.76 -17.24 3.15
C PRO A 79 -14.21 -17.61 1.77
N LEU A 80 -15.03 -18.24 0.92
CA LEU A 80 -14.65 -18.63 -0.44
C LEU A 80 -14.60 -17.45 -1.41
N LEU A 81 -15.16 -16.29 -1.06
CA LEU A 81 -15.02 -15.06 -1.85
C LEU A 81 -13.60 -14.50 -1.81
N PHE A 82 -12.84 -14.87 -0.78
CA PHE A 82 -11.52 -14.35 -0.52
C PHE A 82 -10.46 -15.37 -0.93
N GLN A 83 -9.48 -14.92 -1.72
CA GLN A 83 -8.42 -15.80 -2.17
C GLN A 83 -7.37 -15.97 -1.08
N HIS A 84 -7.10 -14.91 -0.32
CA HIS A 84 -6.01 -14.90 0.64
C HIS A 84 -6.45 -15.28 2.06
N PRO A 85 -5.61 -16.01 2.82
CA PRO A 85 -5.93 -16.37 4.20
C PRO A 85 -6.23 -15.16 5.10
N HIS A 86 -5.42 -14.10 5.01
CA HIS A 86 -5.52 -12.88 5.82
C HIS A 86 -6.73 -11.99 5.49
N GLU A 87 -7.55 -12.38 4.52
CA GLU A 87 -8.81 -11.71 4.19
C GLU A 87 -10.03 -12.48 4.72
N LYS A 88 -9.83 -13.72 5.20
CA LYS A 88 -10.91 -14.62 5.65
C LYS A 88 -11.21 -14.49 7.14
N THR A 89 -10.21 -14.08 7.92
CA THR A 89 -10.37 -13.87 9.36
C THR A 89 -10.46 -12.38 9.67
N LEU A 90 -11.09 -12.05 10.79
CA LEU A 90 -11.14 -10.68 11.28
C LEU A 90 -11.08 -10.62 12.79
N ARG A 91 -10.48 -9.54 13.29
CA ARG A 91 -10.69 -9.07 14.67
C ARG A 91 -11.75 -7.97 14.65
N PHE A 92 -12.65 -8.06 15.61
CA PHE A 92 -13.63 -7.01 15.89
C PHE A 92 -13.53 -6.57 17.35
N PHE A 93 -13.84 -5.30 17.59
CA PHE A 93 -13.76 -4.68 18.91
C PHE A 93 -15.16 -4.36 19.43
N PRO A 94 -15.85 -5.30 20.11
CA PRO A 94 -17.17 -5.05 20.69
C PRO A 94 -17.09 -4.02 21.80
N THR A 95 -18.25 -3.44 22.17
CA THR A 95 -18.37 -2.48 23.27
C THR A 95 -17.80 -2.99 24.60
N SER A 96 -17.80 -4.31 24.83
CA SER A 96 -17.17 -4.94 26.00
C SER A 96 -15.65 -4.80 26.05
N SER A 97 -15.00 -4.46 24.93
CA SER A 97 -13.57 -4.14 24.82
C SER A 97 -13.28 -2.65 25.00
N GLY A 98 -14.28 -1.83 25.32
CA GLY A 98 -14.14 -0.38 25.44
C GLY A 98 -14.17 0.34 24.08
N LYS A 99 -14.26 1.67 24.14
CA LYS A 99 -14.46 2.53 22.95
C LYS A 99 -13.22 2.67 22.05
N LYS A 100 -12.03 2.39 22.59
CA LYS A 100 -10.74 2.61 21.94
C LYS A 100 -9.90 1.35 22.08
N ASN A 101 -9.46 0.79 20.96
CA ASN A 101 -8.60 -0.40 20.93
C ASN A 101 -7.48 -0.19 19.91
N CYS A 102 -6.28 -0.71 20.12
CA CYS A 102 -5.13 -0.43 19.27
C CYS A 102 -4.33 -1.69 18.96
N TYR A 103 -3.75 -1.72 17.76
CA TYR A 103 -2.56 -2.53 17.47
C TYR A 103 -1.32 -1.67 17.71
N THR A 104 -0.41 -2.10 18.59
CA THR A 104 0.84 -1.38 18.91
C THR A 104 2.03 -2.13 18.32
N LEU A 105 2.40 -1.78 17.09
CA LEU A 105 3.44 -2.46 16.34
C LEU A 105 4.83 -2.02 16.80
N PRO A 106 5.68 -2.93 17.30
CA PRO A 106 7.03 -2.57 17.74
C PRO A 106 7.88 -2.12 16.55
N LEU A 107 8.73 -1.13 16.76
CA LEU A 107 9.72 -0.67 15.80
C LEU A 107 11.11 -1.13 16.27
N PRO A 108 11.92 -1.77 15.43
CA PRO A 108 13.29 -2.09 15.80
C PRO A 108 14.11 -0.81 15.93
N PRO A 109 15.16 -0.75 16.77
CA PRO A 109 16.01 0.43 16.91
C PRO A 109 16.48 0.98 15.56
N SER A 110 16.53 2.30 15.41
CA SER A 110 16.98 2.91 14.15
C SER A 110 18.43 2.51 13.87
N SER A 111 18.67 1.79 12.77
CA SER A 111 20.01 1.48 12.26
C SER A 111 20.63 2.65 11.48
N SER A 112 19.84 3.68 11.17
CA SER A 112 20.26 4.87 10.43
C SER A 112 20.38 6.05 11.39
N THR A 113 21.60 6.55 11.55
CA THR A 113 21.91 7.80 12.26
C THR A 113 21.77 9.05 11.39
N SER A 114 21.39 8.90 10.11
CA SER A 114 21.41 10.01 9.13
C SER A 114 20.07 10.72 8.92
N SER A 115 18.95 10.21 9.45
CA SER A 115 17.62 10.79 9.24
C SER A 115 16.92 11.01 10.58
N ALA A 116 16.36 12.20 10.78
CA ALA A 116 15.65 12.57 12.01
C ALA A 116 14.36 11.74 12.22
N HIS A 117 13.79 11.23 11.12
CA HIS A 117 12.56 10.44 11.08
C HIS A 117 12.75 9.12 10.33
N ARG A 118 11.79 8.23 10.53
CA ARG A 118 11.61 6.97 9.78
C ARG A 118 10.29 7.05 9.07
N ARG A 119 10.27 6.69 7.78
CA ARG A 119 9.05 6.65 6.97
C ARG A 119 8.62 5.21 6.78
N PHE A 120 7.32 4.96 6.84
CA PHE A 120 6.73 3.65 6.64
C PHE A 120 5.46 3.73 5.80
N LEU A 121 5.16 2.63 5.11
CA LEU A 121 3.86 2.38 4.50
C LEU A 121 3.05 1.54 5.47
N LEU A 122 1.84 2.00 5.80
CA LEU A 122 0.84 1.21 6.52
C LEU A 122 -0.24 0.81 5.52
N ARG A 123 -0.65 -0.45 5.53
CA ARG A 123 -1.77 -0.94 4.74
C ARG A 123 -2.69 -1.77 5.62
N THR A 124 -3.99 -1.58 5.45
CA THR A 124 -5.03 -2.35 6.16
C THR A 124 -5.97 -2.97 5.15
N PHE A 125 -6.45 -4.18 5.44
CA PHE A 125 -7.62 -4.76 4.79
C PHE A 125 -8.80 -4.78 5.76
N VAL A 126 -9.91 -4.18 5.33
CA VAL A 126 -11.15 -4.09 6.11
C VAL A 126 -12.27 -4.73 5.32
N VAL A 127 -12.96 -5.69 5.95
CA VAL A 127 -14.15 -6.33 5.41
C VAL A 127 -15.14 -6.63 6.54
N TYR A 128 -16.43 -6.50 6.25
CA TYR A 128 -17.50 -6.87 7.17
C TYR A 128 -18.04 -8.26 6.83
N ASP A 129 -18.41 -8.47 5.56
CA ASP A 129 -19.00 -9.67 4.98
C ASP A 129 -19.99 -10.36 5.92
N ASN A 130 -20.82 -9.55 6.59
CA ASN A 130 -21.86 -9.99 7.51
C ASN A 130 -21.42 -11.05 8.55
N TYR A 131 -20.19 -10.96 9.06
CA TYR A 131 -19.61 -11.97 9.96
C TYR A 131 -20.45 -12.25 11.22
N ASP A 132 -21.28 -11.29 11.64
CA ASP A 132 -22.14 -11.37 12.82
C ASP A 132 -23.63 -11.56 12.50
N GLY A 133 -23.99 -11.70 11.22
CA GLY A 133 -25.36 -11.93 10.77
C GLY A 133 -26.31 -10.74 10.93
N LYS A 134 -25.83 -9.54 11.28
CA LYS A 134 -26.69 -8.36 11.54
C LYS A 134 -27.01 -7.51 10.31
N ALA A 135 -26.34 -7.75 9.19
CA ALA A 135 -26.44 -6.97 7.96
C ALA A 135 -26.22 -5.46 8.19
N HIS A 136 -25.39 -5.11 9.17
CA HIS A 136 -25.09 -3.74 9.55
C HIS A 136 -23.57 -3.55 9.67
N PRO A 137 -22.89 -3.10 8.60
CA PRO A 137 -21.46 -2.82 8.69
C PRO A 137 -21.21 -1.68 9.70
N PRO A 138 -20.14 -1.76 10.51
CA PRO A 138 -19.93 -0.84 11.61
C PRO A 138 -19.41 0.53 11.17
N SER A 139 -19.72 1.58 11.93
CA SER A 139 -19.09 2.89 11.84
C SER A 139 -17.95 3.02 12.84
N PHE A 140 -16.75 3.40 12.38
CA PHE A 140 -15.57 3.57 13.22
C PHE A 140 -14.51 4.45 12.56
N ASP A 141 -13.61 4.99 13.38
CA ASP A 141 -12.41 5.67 12.90
C ASP A 141 -11.16 4.84 13.17
N VAL A 142 -10.16 5.00 12.30
CA VAL A 142 -8.82 4.45 12.49
C VAL A 142 -7.83 5.60 12.53
N SER A 143 -6.99 5.60 13.56
CA SER A 143 -5.86 6.50 13.69
C SER A 143 -4.55 5.77 13.50
N VAL A 144 -3.55 6.51 13.03
CA VAL A 144 -2.14 6.15 13.16
C VAL A 144 -1.50 7.16 14.06
N ARG A 145 -0.86 6.67 15.13
CA ARG A 145 -0.37 7.51 16.23
C ARG A 145 -1.51 8.32 16.86
N SER A 146 -1.49 9.62 16.68
CA SER A 146 -2.51 10.55 17.20
C SER A 146 -3.51 10.99 16.14
N THR A 147 -3.39 10.56 14.88
CA THR A 147 -4.09 11.20 13.75
C THR A 147 -5.09 10.26 13.11
N ILE A 148 -6.36 10.68 12.97
CA ILE A 148 -7.37 9.93 12.21
C ILE A 148 -7.00 9.93 10.73
N VAL A 149 -6.94 8.74 10.13
CA VAL A 149 -6.51 8.53 8.73
C VAL A 149 -7.55 7.78 7.90
N PHE A 150 -8.38 6.93 8.51
CA PHE A 150 -9.47 6.25 7.83
C PHE A 150 -10.76 6.40 8.62
N SER A 151 -11.85 6.74 7.93
CA SER A 151 -13.18 6.88 8.52
C SER A 151 -14.16 5.95 7.80
N TRP A 152 -14.71 4.98 8.51
CA TRP A 152 -15.70 4.03 7.98
C TRP A 152 -17.08 4.43 8.50
N ARG A 153 -18.04 4.63 7.60
CA ARG A 153 -19.39 5.12 7.95
C ARG A 153 -20.45 4.22 7.34
N SER A 154 -21.30 3.66 8.20
CA SER A 154 -22.44 2.84 7.79
C SER A 154 -23.54 3.69 7.14
N PRO A 155 -24.26 3.19 6.11
CA PRO A 155 -24.05 1.90 5.44
C PRO A 155 -22.89 1.95 4.45
N TRP A 156 -22.12 0.85 4.39
CA TRP A 156 -21.02 0.70 3.42
C TRP A 156 -21.57 0.34 2.03
N PRO A 157 -20.90 0.75 0.93
CA PRO A 157 -21.17 0.21 -0.40
C PRO A 157 -21.14 -1.31 -0.40
N SER A 158 -22.02 -1.94 -1.19
CA SER A 158 -22.16 -3.40 -1.21
C SER A 158 -20.87 -4.14 -1.62
N SER A 159 -20.10 -3.56 -2.53
CA SER A 159 -18.79 -4.06 -2.93
C SER A 159 -17.81 -4.11 -1.76
N LEU A 160 -17.72 -3.02 -0.99
CA LEU A 160 -16.87 -2.92 0.19
C LEU A 160 -17.36 -3.85 1.32
N SER A 161 -18.66 -3.84 1.59
CA SER A 161 -19.26 -4.67 2.64
C SER A 161 -18.97 -6.14 2.41
N ARG A 162 -19.09 -6.63 1.17
CA ARG A 162 -18.96 -8.06 0.82
C ARG A 162 -17.56 -8.51 0.42
N ARG A 163 -16.74 -7.64 -0.18
CA ARG A 163 -15.40 -8.01 -0.70
C ARG A 163 -14.25 -7.28 -0.01
N GLY A 164 -14.56 -6.36 0.89
CA GLY A 164 -13.57 -5.56 1.60
C GLY A 164 -12.88 -4.54 0.71
N ALA A 165 -11.97 -3.80 1.33
CA ALA A 165 -11.05 -2.90 0.63
C ALA A 165 -9.70 -2.86 1.34
N TYR A 166 -8.66 -2.73 0.53
CA TYR A 166 -7.36 -2.31 1.01
C TYR A 166 -7.30 -0.78 1.06
N SER A 167 -6.73 -0.27 2.13
CA SER A 167 -6.43 1.15 2.30
C SER A 167 -5.00 1.29 2.78
N ASP A 168 -4.23 2.17 2.16
CA ASP A 168 -2.83 2.39 2.53
C ASP A 168 -2.49 3.88 2.69
N LEU A 169 -1.40 4.13 3.38
CA LEU A 169 -0.86 5.46 3.63
C LEU A 169 0.65 5.39 3.84
N LEU A 170 1.30 6.54 3.67
CA LEU A 170 2.69 6.76 4.06
C LEU A 170 2.73 7.73 5.23
N ALA A 171 3.36 7.33 6.33
CA ALA A 171 3.52 8.15 7.52
C ALA A 171 4.97 8.13 8.01
N SER A 172 5.29 9.12 8.85
CA SER A 172 6.59 9.25 9.49
C SER A 172 6.47 9.12 11.00
N SER A 173 7.49 8.50 11.60
CA SER A 173 7.69 8.47 13.04
C SER A 173 9.04 9.10 13.39
N PRO A 174 9.18 9.72 14.57
CA PRO A 174 10.49 10.04 15.13
C PRO A 174 11.42 8.81 15.10
N SER A 175 12.71 9.04 14.86
CA SER A 175 13.70 7.96 14.77
C SER A 175 13.88 7.16 16.07
N ASP A 176 13.58 7.78 17.21
CA ASP A 176 13.59 7.23 18.56
C ASP A 176 12.26 6.59 18.99
N ALA A 177 11.24 6.54 18.11
CA ALA A 177 9.99 5.88 18.42
C ALA A 177 10.15 4.34 18.47
N ASP A 178 9.71 3.74 19.57
CA ASP A 178 9.80 2.29 19.80
C ASP A 178 8.61 1.50 19.24
N ALA A 179 7.51 2.17 18.89
CA ALA A 179 6.31 1.54 18.37
C ALA A 179 5.43 2.50 17.58
N VAL A 180 4.56 1.95 16.73
CA VAL A 180 3.49 2.67 16.03
C VAL A 180 2.14 2.12 16.50
N PRO A 181 1.35 2.90 17.27
CA PRO A 181 -0.02 2.52 17.57
C PRO A 181 -0.94 2.84 16.39
N VAL A 182 -1.78 1.87 16.03
CA VAL A 182 -2.90 1.99 15.10
C VAL A 182 -4.18 1.74 15.90
N CYS A 183 -4.93 2.80 16.17
CA CYS A 183 -6.08 2.74 17.10
C CYS A 183 -7.42 2.86 16.37
N PHE A 184 -8.40 2.10 16.84
CA PHE A 184 -9.75 1.98 16.35
C PHE A 184 -10.71 2.60 17.37
N TYR A 185 -11.59 3.48 16.92
CA TYR A 185 -12.54 4.21 17.74
C TYR A 185 -13.96 3.87 17.30
N SER A 186 -14.71 3.22 18.19
CA SER A 186 -16.09 2.81 17.92
C SER A 186 -17.04 4.00 17.91
N PHE A 187 -17.90 4.12 16.89
CA PHE A 187 -19.06 5.00 17.00
C PHE A 187 -20.20 4.27 17.72
N ALA A 188 -20.73 4.90 18.78
CA ALA A 188 -21.83 4.36 19.57
C ALA A 188 -21.59 2.90 20.00
N THR A 189 -22.33 1.94 19.42
CA THR A 189 -22.23 0.51 19.72
C THR A 189 -21.61 -0.31 18.60
N ASP A 190 -21.18 0.33 17.52
CA ASP A 190 -20.65 -0.35 16.34
C ASP A 190 -19.23 -0.88 16.62
N PRO A 191 -18.98 -2.19 16.43
CA PRO A 191 -17.66 -2.76 16.67
C PRO A 191 -16.72 -2.49 15.49
N PRO A 192 -15.61 -1.75 15.66
CA PRO A 192 -14.59 -1.65 14.62
C PRO A 192 -14.08 -3.02 14.20
N VAL A 193 -13.78 -3.20 12.92
CA VAL A 193 -13.33 -4.48 12.33
C VAL A 193 -12.04 -4.29 11.53
N ILE A 194 -11.16 -5.29 11.56
CA ILE A 194 -9.96 -5.36 10.74
C ILE A 194 -9.59 -6.82 10.44
N SER A 195 -9.21 -7.10 9.20
CA SER A 195 -8.80 -8.43 8.74
C SER A 195 -7.31 -8.56 8.52
N SER A 196 -6.66 -7.51 8.03
CA SER A 196 -5.21 -7.52 7.89
C SER A 196 -4.58 -6.17 8.20
N LEU A 197 -3.37 -6.23 8.77
CA LEU A 197 -2.57 -5.07 9.12
C LEU A 197 -1.14 -5.30 8.67
N GLU A 198 -0.64 -4.40 7.83
CA GLU A 198 0.69 -4.47 7.24
C GLU A 198 1.46 -3.18 7.49
N LEU A 199 2.74 -3.29 7.83
CA LEU A 199 3.61 -2.14 8.13
C LEU A 199 5.01 -2.40 7.58
N PHE A 200 5.48 -1.53 6.69
CA PHE A 200 6.77 -1.66 6.00
C PHE A 200 7.61 -0.41 6.13
N SER A 201 8.90 -0.57 6.40
CA SER A 201 9.84 0.55 6.27
C SER A 201 10.03 0.92 4.81
N VAL A 202 9.94 2.22 4.49
CA VAL A 202 10.26 2.77 3.17
C VAL A 202 11.42 3.76 3.27
N ASP A 203 11.92 4.25 2.14
CA ASP A 203 12.98 5.26 2.14
C ASP A 203 12.49 6.54 2.85
N PRO A 204 13.21 7.07 3.85
CA PRO A 204 12.80 8.25 4.61
C PRO A 204 12.69 9.51 3.73
N ASN A 205 13.36 9.53 2.58
CA ASN A 205 13.35 10.66 1.64
C ASN A 205 12.33 10.51 0.50
N SER A 206 11.54 9.43 0.50
CA SER A 206 10.53 9.19 -0.54
C SER A 206 9.41 10.23 -0.52
N TYR A 207 8.73 10.40 -1.65
CA TYR A 207 7.55 11.26 -1.86
C TYR A 207 7.77 12.73 -1.48
N ASP A 208 8.88 13.31 -1.91
CA ASP A 208 9.28 14.69 -1.58
C ASP A 208 9.24 14.95 -0.07
N ALA A 209 9.95 14.10 0.68
CA ALA A 209 10.01 14.16 2.14
C ALA A 209 10.38 15.53 2.71
N ALA A 210 11.09 16.37 1.96
CA ALA A 210 11.40 17.74 2.39
C ALA A 210 10.14 18.60 2.61
N SER A 211 9.09 18.36 1.82
CA SER A 211 7.80 19.05 1.93
C SER A 211 6.70 18.20 2.58
N THR A 212 6.82 16.87 2.56
CA THR A 212 5.78 15.93 3.01
C THR A 212 6.14 15.08 4.23
N ALA A 213 7.42 15.07 4.65
CA ALA A 213 7.90 14.27 5.76
C ALA A 213 8.50 15.11 6.89
N THR A 214 8.14 16.40 6.99
CA THR A 214 8.05 17.00 8.33
C THR A 214 7.17 16.06 9.14
N THR A 215 7.43 15.86 10.44
CA THR A 215 6.79 14.84 11.29
C THR A 215 5.29 15.02 11.49
N ASP A 216 4.64 15.82 10.65
CA ASP A 216 3.38 16.49 10.86
C ASP A 216 2.39 16.22 9.71
N ILE A 217 2.72 15.37 8.74
CA ILE A 217 1.82 15.03 7.62
C ILE A 217 1.81 13.52 7.37
N VAL A 218 0.60 12.97 7.18
CA VAL A 218 0.36 11.63 6.64
C VAL A 218 -0.10 11.75 5.19
N LEU A 219 0.46 10.94 4.30
CA LEU A 219 -0.02 10.80 2.92
C LEU A 219 -1.00 9.64 2.85
N VAL A 220 -2.29 9.93 2.89
CA VAL A 220 -3.35 8.91 2.76
C VAL A 220 -3.63 8.69 1.28
N ASN A 221 -3.60 7.44 0.80
CA ASN A 221 -3.79 7.12 -0.61
C ASN A 221 -5.27 7.21 -1.02
N TYR A 222 -5.58 8.11 -1.96
CA TYR A 222 -6.91 8.27 -2.59
C TYR A 222 -6.96 7.75 -4.02
N GLY A 223 -5.86 7.20 -4.52
CA GLY A 223 -5.79 6.60 -5.85
C GLY A 223 -4.35 6.32 -6.22
N ARG A 224 -4.02 5.06 -6.50
CA ARG A 224 -2.74 4.65 -7.07
C ARG A 224 -3.02 3.78 -8.28
N LEU A 225 -2.95 4.37 -9.46
CA LEU A 225 -3.45 3.83 -10.72
C LEU A 225 -2.30 3.46 -11.65
N SER A 226 -2.40 2.28 -12.26
CA SER A 226 -1.55 1.82 -13.35
C SER A 226 -2.32 1.92 -14.65
N CYS A 227 -1.90 2.83 -15.52
CA CYS A 227 -2.62 3.14 -16.74
C CYS A 227 -2.36 2.09 -17.81
N GLY A 228 -3.45 1.49 -18.32
CA GLY A 228 -3.37 0.57 -19.46
C GLY A 228 -3.03 -0.87 -19.06
N SER A 229 -3.13 -1.17 -17.77
CA SER A 229 -2.98 -2.52 -17.21
C SER A 229 -4.16 -2.87 -16.29
N GLY A 230 -4.28 -4.14 -15.94
CA GLY A 230 -5.09 -4.56 -14.79
C GLY A 230 -4.46 -4.15 -13.46
N GLN A 231 -5.13 -4.50 -12.35
CA GLN A 231 -4.60 -4.34 -11.00
C GLN A 231 -3.42 -5.28 -10.74
N TRP A 232 -2.40 -4.82 -10.01
CA TRP A 232 -1.22 -5.61 -9.65
C TRP A 232 -0.56 -5.09 -8.36
N GLY A 233 0.44 -5.83 -7.89
CA GLY A 233 1.16 -5.61 -6.63
C GLY A 233 0.71 -6.59 -5.52
N PRO A 234 1.16 -6.38 -4.26
CA PRO A 234 0.89 -7.30 -3.16
C PRO A 234 -0.62 -7.52 -2.94
N GLY A 235 -1.01 -8.79 -2.83
CA GLY A 235 -2.40 -9.23 -2.75
C GLY A 235 -3.10 -9.42 -4.11
N PHE A 236 -2.47 -9.07 -5.24
CA PHE A 236 -3.11 -9.16 -6.57
C PHE A 236 -2.29 -9.92 -7.61
N SER A 237 -0.97 -9.85 -7.54
CA SER A 237 -0.08 -10.47 -8.53
C SER A 237 1.32 -10.72 -7.94
N ALA A 238 2.12 -11.55 -8.61
CA ALA A 238 3.52 -11.80 -8.23
C ALA A 238 4.49 -10.65 -8.56
N ASP A 239 4.01 -9.55 -9.13
CA ASP A 239 4.84 -8.40 -9.46
C ASP A 239 5.27 -7.64 -8.21
N SER A 240 6.58 -7.41 -8.10
CA SER A 240 7.18 -6.79 -6.93
C SER A 240 7.18 -5.27 -7.00
N ASP A 241 6.82 -4.62 -5.89
CA ASP A 241 7.11 -3.21 -5.61
C ASP A 241 7.90 -3.16 -4.30
N ARG A 242 9.06 -2.50 -4.30
CA ARG A 242 9.96 -2.45 -3.13
C ARG A 242 9.33 -1.77 -1.91
N PHE A 243 8.30 -0.95 -2.10
CA PHE A 243 7.56 -0.30 -1.03
C PHE A 243 6.29 -1.05 -0.64
N GLY A 244 6.01 -2.20 -1.26
CA GLY A 244 4.79 -2.97 -0.99
C GLY A 244 3.51 -2.30 -1.47
N ARG A 245 3.61 -1.32 -2.38
CA ARG A 245 2.46 -0.63 -2.96
C ARG A 245 1.72 -1.53 -3.94
N SER A 246 0.39 -1.45 -3.91
CA SER A 246 -0.47 -2.03 -4.95
C SER A 246 -1.02 -0.94 -5.86
N TRP A 247 -1.19 -1.31 -7.13
CA TRP A 247 -1.60 -0.44 -8.21
C TRP A 247 -2.92 -0.92 -8.80
N GLN A 248 -3.93 -0.05 -8.81
CA GLN A 248 -5.27 -0.35 -9.34
C GLN A 248 -5.31 -0.12 -10.85
N ALA A 249 -6.25 -0.78 -11.51
CA ALA A 249 -6.56 -0.44 -12.90
C ALA A 249 -7.14 0.97 -12.97
N ASP A 250 -6.75 1.74 -13.98
CA ASP A 250 -7.22 3.11 -14.15
C ASP A 250 -8.61 3.21 -14.80
N SER A 251 -9.15 2.10 -15.32
CA SER A 251 -10.39 2.05 -16.11
C SER A 251 -11.59 2.70 -15.41
N ASP A 252 -11.70 2.51 -14.10
CA ASP A 252 -12.86 2.92 -13.31
C ASP A 252 -12.84 4.42 -12.96
N TYR A 253 -11.72 5.09 -13.23
CA TYR A 253 -11.48 6.51 -12.94
C TYR A 253 -11.49 7.38 -14.19
N ARG A 254 -11.61 6.77 -15.37
CA ARG A 254 -11.63 7.46 -16.66
C ARG A 254 -12.99 8.12 -16.87
N THR A 255 -13.00 9.34 -17.40
CA THR A 255 -14.25 10.05 -17.69
C THR A 255 -14.73 9.81 -19.12
N ALA A 256 -16.04 9.98 -19.33
CA ALA A 256 -16.65 9.96 -20.66
C ALA A 256 -16.27 11.17 -21.54
N ASN A 257 -15.64 12.20 -20.96
CA ASN A 257 -15.14 13.37 -21.68
C ASN A 257 -13.83 13.10 -22.42
N SER A 258 -13.25 11.92 -22.21
CA SER A 258 -12.03 11.49 -22.88
C SER A 258 -12.34 10.91 -24.25
N ASP A 259 -11.36 10.99 -25.14
CA ASP A 259 -11.44 10.27 -26.40
C ASP A 259 -11.29 8.77 -26.18
N LYS A 260 -11.39 8.00 -27.26
CA LYS A 260 -11.20 6.56 -27.20
C LYS A 260 -9.79 6.22 -26.70
N PHE A 261 -9.74 5.75 -25.46
CA PHE A 261 -8.55 5.24 -24.82
C PHE A 261 -7.97 4.04 -25.57
N VAL A 262 -6.65 4.05 -25.75
CA VAL A 262 -5.86 2.98 -26.33
C VAL A 262 -4.78 2.62 -25.33
N ALA A 263 -4.77 1.37 -24.87
CA ALA A 263 -3.70 0.85 -24.03
C ALA A 263 -2.52 0.46 -24.92
N VAL A 264 -1.32 0.90 -24.54
CA VAL A 264 -0.06 0.53 -25.18
C VAL A 264 0.83 -0.15 -24.15
N SER A 265 1.65 -1.10 -24.60
CA SER A 265 2.57 -1.83 -23.74
C SER A 265 3.88 -2.13 -24.45
N THR A 266 4.93 -2.33 -23.65
CA THR A 266 6.26 -2.70 -24.13
C THR A 266 6.85 -3.81 -23.27
N LYS A 267 7.74 -4.60 -23.88
CA LYS A 267 8.60 -5.56 -23.16
C LYS A 267 10.04 -5.06 -23.02
N TYR A 268 10.35 -3.89 -23.58
CA TYR A 268 11.66 -3.27 -23.44
C TYR A 268 11.84 -2.76 -22.00
N GLY A 269 13.07 -2.83 -21.50
CA GLY A 269 13.41 -2.27 -20.21
C GLY A 269 13.27 -0.74 -20.21
N ILE A 270 12.79 -0.20 -19.09
CA ILE A 270 12.60 1.24 -18.88
C ILE A 270 13.69 1.75 -17.94
N LYS A 271 14.50 2.69 -18.43
CA LYS A 271 15.58 3.31 -17.65
C LYS A 271 15.02 4.22 -16.55
N GLY A 272 15.74 4.36 -15.44
CA GLY A 272 15.39 5.29 -14.35
C GLY A 272 14.31 4.78 -13.39
N THR A 273 13.91 3.51 -13.50
CA THR A 273 12.97 2.82 -12.62
C THR A 273 13.70 2.21 -11.42
N ASP A 274 12.96 1.91 -10.35
CA ASP A 274 13.46 1.28 -9.13
C ASP A 274 14.66 2.01 -8.48
N GLN A 275 14.70 3.35 -8.62
CA GLN A 275 15.74 4.21 -8.05
C GLN A 275 15.30 4.90 -6.75
N LYS A 276 16.26 5.18 -5.88
CA LYS A 276 16.05 6.06 -4.72
C LYS A 276 15.56 7.45 -5.16
N PRO A 277 14.73 8.13 -4.35
CA PRO A 277 14.20 7.67 -3.07
C PRO A 277 12.88 6.89 -3.20
N ASN A 278 12.20 6.91 -4.35
CA ASN A 278 10.80 6.44 -4.46
C ASN A 278 10.63 4.98 -4.89
N TYR A 279 11.66 4.41 -5.52
CA TYR A 279 11.66 3.05 -6.05
C TYR A 279 10.42 2.73 -6.88
N PHE A 280 10.04 3.63 -7.80
CA PHE A 280 8.89 3.37 -8.66
C PHE A 280 9.17 2.16 -9.55
N PRO A 281 8.34 1.10 -9.49
CA PRO A 281 8.60 -0.17 -10.16
C PRO A 281 8.59 -0.04 -11.67
N GLU A 282 9.46 -0.79 -12.35
CA GLU A 282 9.54 -0.81 -13.82
C GLU A 282 8.21 -1.14 -14.50
N LYS A 283 7.46 -2.10 -13.93
CA LYS A 283 6.16 -2.53 -14.46
C LYS A 283 5.19 -1.38 -14.71
N LEU A 284 5.19 -0.37 -13.83
CA LEU A 284 4.34 0.81 -13.98
C LEU A 284 4.56 1.54 -15.31
N TYR A 285 5.81 1.59 -15.78
CA TYR A 285 6.20 2.32 -16.98
C TYR A 285 6.20 1.47 -18.25
N GLN A 286 5.92 0.16 -18.14
CA GLN A 286 5.82 -0.75 -19.29
C GLN A 286 4.44 -0.73 -19.94
N THR A 287 3.45 -0.13 -19.27
CA THR A 287 2.11 0.10 -19.81
C THR A 287 1.78 1.57 -19.77
N ALA A 288 0.98 2.02 -20.72
CA ALA A 288 0.44 3.37 -20.72
C ALA A 288 -0.91 3.41 -21.43
N VAL A 289 -1.61 4.52 -21.23
CA VAL A 289 -2.82 4.88 -21.96
C VAL A 289 -2.52 6.07 -22.85
N THR A 290 -2.98 6.00 -24.09
CA THR A 290 -2.97 7.07 -25.10
C THR A 290 -4.36 7.17 -25.73
N THR A 291 -4.54 8.03 -26.73
CA THR A 291 -5.76 8.10 -27.55
C THR A 291 -5.44 7.84 -29.01
N ALA A 292 -6.45 7.45 -29.79
CA ALA A 292 -6.32 7.36 -31.25
C ALA A 292 -6.30 8.74 -31.94
N GLU A 293 -6.61 9.80 -31.20
CA GLU A 293 -6.67 11.17 -31.70
C GLU A 293 -5.28 11.82 -31.61
N GLU A 294 -4.53 11.74 -32.71
CA GLU A 294 -3.15 12.22 -32.79
C GLU A 294 -3.03 13.75 -32.66
N GLU A 295 -4.08 14.52 -32.95
CA GLU A 295 -4.10 15.97 -32.76
C GLU A 295 -5.24 16.37 -31.84
N GLY A 296 -4.92 17.05 -30.73
CA GLY A 296 -5.93 17.55 -29.80
C GLY A 296 -6.48 16.53 -28.81
N GLY A 297 -6.04 15.26 -28.89
CA GLY A 297 -6.58 14.17 -28.09
C GLY A 297 -6.59 14.43 -26.58
N VAL A 298 -7.64 13.97 -25.90
CA VAL A 298 -7.94 14.22 -24.50
C VAL A 298 -8.04 12.92 -23.72
N ILE A 299 -7.30 12.84 -22.61
CA ILE A 299 -7.43 11.82 -21.57
C ILE A 299 -7.78 12.57 -20.29
N GLU A 300 -8.88 12.22 -19.66
CA GLU A 300 -9.31 12.82 -18.39
C GLU A 300 -9.70 11.74 -17.38
N TYR A 301 -9.20 11.94 -16.17
CA TYR A 301 -9.53 11.16 -14.98
C TYR A 301 -10.28 12.03 -13.99
N GLU A 302 -11.24 11.43 -13.29
CA GLU A 302 -11.93 12.05 -12.15
C GLU A 302 -11.71 11.19 -10.92
N LEU A 303 -11.01 11.74 -9.93
CA LEU A 303 -10.67 11.05 -8.69
C LEU A 303 -11.59 11.54 -7.56
N SER A 304 -12.28 10.62 -6.90
CA SER A 304 -13.07 10.94 -5.71
C SER A 304 -12.15 11.29 -4.53
N VAL A 305 -12.43 12.41 -3.88
CA VAL A 305 -11.60 13.01 -2.83
C VAL A 305 -12.48 13.68 -1.79
N ASP A 306 -11.89 14.05 -0.67
CA ASP A 306 -12.54 14.83 0.37
C ASP A 306 -12.29 16.32 0.17
N ALA A 307 -13.30 17.13 0.47
CA ALA A 307 -13.16 18.57 0.42
C ALA A 307 -12.34 19.08 1.62
N LYS A 308 -11.76 20.28 1.45
CA LYS A 308 -10.97 21.03 2.44
C LYS A 308 -9.65 20.37 2.85
N LEU A 309 -9.10 19.53 1.98
CA LEU A 309 -7.76 18.96 2.12
C LEU A 309 -6.85 19.37 0.95
N ASP A 310 -5.55 19.22 1.19
CA ASP A 310 -4.52 19.32 0.17
C ASP A 310 -4.27 17.94 -0.44
N TYR A 311 -3.94 17.88 -1.73
CA TYR A 311 -3.68 16.64 -2.46
C TYR A 311 -2.36 16.68 -3.21
N LEU A 312 -1.50 15.68 -3.00
CA LEU A 312 -0.26 15.48 -3.74
C LEU A 312 -0.50 14.51 -4.89
N LEU A 313 -0.41 15.04 -6.11
CA LEU A 313 -0.49 14.27 -7.34
C LEU A 313 0.91 13.86 -7.81
N TRP A 314 1.07 12.60 -8.18
CA TRP A 314 2.23 12.10 -8.93
C TRP A 314 1.76 11.53 -10.25
N LEU A 315 2.34 12.01 -11.34
CA LEU A 315 2.06 11.59 -12.71
C LEU A 315 3.29 10.90 -13.28
N HIS A 316 3.09 9.70 -13.79
CA HIS A 316 4.15 8.81 -14.26
C HIS A 316 4.08 8.66 -15.77
N PHE A 317 5.21 8.86 -16.44
CA PHE A 317 5.31 8.85 -17.89
C PHE A 317 6.52 8.04 -18.35
N ALA A 318 6.40 7.39 -19.50
CA ALA A 318 7.53 6.87 -20.25
C ALA A 318 7.20 6.85 -21.74
N GLU A 319 8.11 7.32 -22.58
CA GLU A 319 7.91 7.28 -24.03
C GLU A 319 8.20 5.86 -24.53
N ILE A 320 7.16 5.04 -24.60
CA ILE A 320 7.25 3.62 -24.98
C ILE A 320 6.78 3.32 -26.40
N GLU A 321 6.22 4.31 -27.12
CA GLU A 321 5.79 4.12 -28.50
C GLU A 321 6.95 4.40 -29.47
N GLY A 322 7.33 3.40 -30.27
CA GLY A 322 8.46 3.52 -31.21
C GLY A 322 8.26 4.52 -32.37
N LYS A 323 7.08 5.15 -32.47
CA LYS A 323 6.76 6.21 -33.45
C LYS A 323 7.34 7.57 -33.04
N VAL A 324 7.54 7.81 -31.74
CA VAL A 324 8.14 9.03 -31.20
C VAL A 324 9.64 8.80 -31.00
N ARG A 325 10.47 9.55 -31.72
CA ARG A 325 11.92 9.34 -31.80
C ARG A 325 12.74 10.60 -31.56
N LYS A 326 12.11 11.75 -31.37
CA LYS A 326 12.79 13.01 -31.02
C LYS A 326 11.88 13.95 -30.25
N ALA A 327 12.51 14.91 -29.57
CA ALA A 327 11.83 16.00 -28.89
C ALA A 327 10.87 16.74 -29.83
N GLY A 328 9.70 17.11 -29.29
CA GLY A 328 8.67 17.85 -30.01
C GLY A 328 7.81 17.04 -30.97
N GLU A 329 7.91 15.70 -30.98
CA GLU A 329 6.97 14.84 -31.72
C GLU A 329 5.71 14.52 -30.92
N ARG A 330 5.82 14.39 -29.59
CA ARG A 330 4.69 14.33 -28.67
C ARG A 330 4.80 15.43 -27.62
N VAL A 331 3.81 16.31 -27.57
CA VAL A 331 3.71 17.42 -26.64
C VAL A 331 2.26 17.55 -26.20
N PHE A 332 2.02 17.58 -24.89
CA PHE A 332 0.68 17.72 -24.33
C PHE A 332 0.68 18.57 -23.07
N ASP A 333 -0.46 19.21 -22.81
CA ASP A 333 -0.68 20.03 -21.62
C ASP A 333 -1.35 19.19 -20.53
N VAL A 334 -0.94 19.41 -19.28
CA VAL A 334 -1.52 18.81 -18.08
C VAL A 334 -2.38 19.86 -17.38
N TRP A 335 -3.65 19.53 -17.24
CA TRP A 335 -4.66 20.33 -16.60
C TRP A 335 -5.12 19.64 -15.32
N VAL A 336 -5.22 20.39 -14.23
CA VAL A 336 -5.77 19.91 -12.97
C VAL A 336 -6.84 20.87 -12.52
N ASN A 337 -8.06 20.37 -12.28
CA ASN A 337 -9.23 21.18 -11.92
C ASN A 337 -9.46 22.40 -12.84
N GLY A 338 -9.23 22.22 -14.14
CA GLY A 338 -9.44 23.26 -15.15
C GLY A 338 -8.29 24.27 -15.29
N GLU A 339 -7.24 24.18 -14.48
CA GLU A 339 -6.03 25.01 -14.60
C GLU A 339 -4.93 24.28 -15.39
N ASN A 340 -4.29 24.95 -16.35
CA ASN A 340 -3.16 24.40 -17.09
C ASN A 340 -1.87 24.59 -16.27
N LEU A 341 -1.33 23.49 -15.75
CA LEU A 341 -0.18 23.55 -14.84
C LEU A 341 1.16 23.41 -15.56
N THR A 342 1.23 22.56 -16.58
CA THR A 342 2.50 22.30 -17.26
C THR A 342 2.31 21.73 -18.66
N ARG A 343 3.34 21.87 -19.48
CA ARG A 343 3.46 21.25 -20.80
C ARG A 343 4.55 20.19 -20.77
N ILE A 344 4.21 18.97 -21.18
CA ILE A 344 5.09 17.80 -21.14
C ILE A 344 5.53 17.39 -22.55
N ASP A 345 6.84 17.13 -22.69
CA ASP A 345 7.49 16.47 -23.82
C ASP A 345 8.42 15.39 -23.23
N ILE A 346 7.92 14.15 -23.15
CA ILE A 346 8.60 13.06 -22.43
C ILE A 346 9.97 12.78 -23.07
N TYR A 347 10.02 12.72 -24.40
CA TYR A 347 11.26 12.43 -25.13
C TYR A 347 12.31 13.52 -24.90
N ARG A 348 11.91 14.79 -24.85
CA ARG A 348 12.83 15.89 -24.50
C ARG A 348 13.39 15.75 -23.09
N SER A 349 12.56 15.34 -22.13
CA SER A 349 12.96 15.24 -20.72
C SER A 349 13.90 14.06 -20.47
N VAL A 350 13.60 12.88 -21.01
CA VAL A 350 14.30 11.63 -20.65
C VAL A 350 14.62 10.71 -21.83
N GLY A 351 14.18 11.04 -23.04
CA GLY A 351 14.30 10.17 -24.22
C GLY A 351 13.25 9.06 -24.27
N GLY A 352 13.47 8.08 -25.15
CA GLY A 352 12.63 6.89 -25.26
C GLY A 352 12.97 5.83 -24.22
N PHE A 353 11.96 5.06 -23.77
CA PHE A 353 12.09 3.97 -22.80
C PHE A 353 12.81 4.38 -21.51
N ALA A 354 12.45 5.55 -20.99
CA ALA A 354 12.94 6.07 -19.71
C ALA A 354 11.78 6.66 -18.91
N ALA A 355 11.81 6.45 -17.60
CA ALA A 355 10.81 6.93 -16.67
C ALA A 355 10.96 8.44 -16.44
N TYR A 356 9.84 9.14 -16.50
CA TYR A 356 9.71 10.56 -16.17
C TYR A 356 8.54 10.73 -15.20
N THR A 357 8.78 11.45 -14.12
CA THR A 357 7.76 11.73 -13.10
C THR A 357 7.58 13.22 -12.94
N TRP A 358 6.34 13.65 -12.78
CA TRP A 358 6.00 15.03 -12.43
C TRP A 358 5.01 15.00 -11.28
N HIS A 359 5.16 15.90 -10.31
CA HIS A 359 4.25 15.97 -9.17
C HIS A 359 3.81 17.41 -8.89
N HIS A 360 2.65 17.55 -8.28
CA HIS A 360 2.08 18.84 -7.91
C HIS A 360 1.16 18.71 -6.71
N THR A 361 1.15 19.71 -5.83
CA THR A 361 0.24 19.75 -4.68
C THR A 361 -0.91 20.70 -4.97
N VAL A 362 -2.11 20.16 -5.09
CA VAL A 362 -3.37 20.90 -5.14
C VAL A 362 -3.70 21.34 -3.73
N LYS A 363 -3.92 22.64 -3.53
CA LYS A 363 -4.16 23.23 -2.22
C LYS A 363 -5.65 23.50 -1.99
N ASN A 364 -6.12 23.20 -0.78
CA ASN A 364 -7.45 23.53 -0.26
C ASN A 364 -8.57 23.23 -1.26
N LEU A 365 -8.68 21.96 -1.66
CA LEU A 365 -9.66 21.57 -2.66
C LEU A 365 -11.07 21.70 -2.09
N SER A 366 -11.91 22.57 -2.68
CA SER A 366 -13.28 22.79 -2.21
C SER A 366 -14.30 21.75 -2.71
N SER A 367 -13.88 20.88 -3.63
CA SER A 367 -14.69 19.88 -4.34
C SER A 367 -14.42 18.49 -3.78
N SER A 368 -15.39 17.57 -3.90
CA SER A 368 -15.20 16.14 -3.63
C SER A 368 -14.71 15.33 -4.85
N ALA A 369 -14.30 16.04 -5.90
CA ALA A 369 -13.75 15.49 -7.13
C ALA A 369 -12.51 16.27 -7.57
N LEU A 370 -11.48 15.53 -7.98
CA LEU A 370 -10.22 16.05 -8.53
C LEU A 370 -10.10 15.60 -9.98
N SER A 371 -10.19 16.55 -10.92
CA SER A 371 -10.02 16.28 -12.35
C SER A 371 -8.55 16.40 -12.74
N VAL A 372 -8.03 15.39 -13.44
CA VAL A 372 -6.70 15.37 -14.05
C VAL A 372 -6.85 15.10 -15.53
N LYS A 373 -6.48 16.07 -16.36
CA LYS A 373 -6.70 16.04 -17.80
C LYS A 373 -5.40 16.27 -18.57
N PHE A 374 -5.18 15.46 -19.58
CA PHE A 374 -4.07 15.54 -20.51
C PHE A 374 -4.63 15.90 -21.88
N LYS A 375 -4.12 16.98 -22.49
CA LYS A 375 -4.58 17.46 -23.80
C LYS A 375 -3.41 17.54 -24.78
N GLY A 376 -3.49 16.78 -25.87
CA GLY A 376 -2.54 16.80 -26.96
C GLY A 376 -2.41 18.18 -27.58
N VAL A 377 -1.18 18.69 -27.64
CA VAL A 377 -0.81 19.87 -28.44
C VAL A 377 -0.23 19.42 -29.77
N LYS A 378 0.57 18.36 -29.76
CA LYS A 378 1.09 17.66 -30.92
C LYS A 378 1.27 16.19 -30.57
N GLY A 379 0.67 15.28 -31.33
CA GLY A 379 0.60 13.87 -30.95
C GLY A 379 -0.43 13.63 -29.83
N ALA A 380 -0.90 12.39 -29.71
CA ALA A 380 -1.77 11.99 -28.62
C ALA A 380 -1.03 12.03 -27.26
N PRO A 381 -1.67 12.47 -26.16
CA PRO A 381 -1.09 12.39 -24.83
C PRO A 381 -0.86 10.94 -24.40
N LEU A 382 0.10 10.71 -23.51
CA LEU A 382 0.41 9.38 -22.98
C LEU A 382 0.66 9.46 -21.47
N ILE A 383 0.12 8.51 -20.71
CA ILE A 383 0.27 8.42 -19.24
C ILE A 383 0.44 6.97 -18.79
N CYS A 384 1.40 6.69 -17.92
CA CYS A 384 1.70 5.36 -17.38
C CYS A 384 1.05 5.10 -16.02
N GLY A 385 0.91 6.12 -15.19
CA GLY A 385 0.31 5.98 -13.87
C GLY A 385 -0.02 7.30 -13.21
N VAL A 386 -0.95 7.24 -12.26
CA VAL A 386 -1.42 8.39 -11.48
C VAL A 386 -1.47 7.99 -10.02
N GLU A 387 -0.80 8.74 -9.14
CA GLU A 387 -1.00 8.65 -7.69
C GLU A 387 -1.62 9.93 -7.16
N ASN A 388 -2.50 9.81 -6.18
CA ASN A 388 -3.19 10.88 -5.50
C ASN A 388 -3.18 10.61 -3.99
N TYR A 389 -2.53 11.48 -3.23
CA TYR A 389 -2.46 11.38 -1.78
C TYR A 389 -3.08 12.60 -1.11
N ALA A 390 -4.01 12.39 -0.17
CA ALA A 390 -4.40 13.46 0.74
C ALA A 390 -3.26 13.75 1.71
N LEU A 391 -2.89 15.02 1.89
CA LEU A 391 -1.97 15.47 2.92
C LEU A 391 -2.79 15.73 4.18
N VAL A 392 -2.82 14.76 5.09
CA VAL A 392 -3.53 14.86 6.36
C VAL A 392 -2.54 15.38 7.41
N PRO A 393 -2.75 16.59 7.97
CA PRO A 393 -1.91 17.08 9.05
C PRO A 393 -2.04 16.18 10.29
N ASN A 394 -0.93 15.95 10.97
CA ASN A 394 -0.93 15.21 12.21
C ASN A 394 -1.64 16.01 13.29
N ASP A 395 -2.46 15.30 14.03
CA ASP A 395 -3.07 15.80 15.24
C ASP A 395 -2.03 15.81 16.37
N PRO A 396 -2.03 16.81 17.26
CA PRO A 396 -1.04 16.89 18.33
C PRO A 396 -1.19 15.70 19.27
N SER A 397 -0.07 15.06 19.58
CA SER A 397 0.00 13.96 20.56
C SER A 397 0.10 14.51 21.98
N THR A 398 -0.10 13.65 22.98
CA THR A 398 0.24 13.96 24.37
C THR A 398 1.73 14.25 24.50
N VAL A 399 2.10 15.24 25.33
CA VAL A 399 3.52 15.55 25.62
C VAL A 399 4.26 14.27 26.03
N PRO A 400 5.42 13.93 25.41
CA PRO A 400 6.05 12.63 25.56
C PRO A 400 6.28 12.17 27.01
N GLN A 401 6.74 13.09 27.88
CA GLN A 401 7.00 12.79 29.29
C GLN A 401 5.72 12.38 30.04
N GLN A 402 4.59 13.02 29.74
CA GLN A 402 3.30 12.67 30.32
C GLN A 402 2.74 11.38 29.74
N ALA A 403 2.89 11.15 28.42
CA ALA A 403 2.48 9.90 27.79
C ALA A 403 3.20 8.68 28.40
N VAL A 404 4.51 8.79 28.62
CA VAL A 404 5.31 7.74 29.29
C VAL A 404 4.86 7.53 30.73
N ALA A 405 4.63 8.60 31.50
CA ALA A 405 4.16 8.51 32.87
C ALA A 405 2.77 7.86 32.96
N MET A 406 1.85 8.20 32.06
CA MET A 406 0.51 7.61 31.99
C MET A 406 0.54 6.13 31.63
N LYS A 407 1.42 5.74 30.70
CA LYS A 407 1.62 4.33 30.37
C LYS A 407 2.15 3.55 31.58
N ALA A 408 3.15 4.09 32.29
CA ALA A 408 3.66 3.49 33.51
C ALA A 408 2.58 3.38 34.61
N LEU A 409 1.70 4.38 34.72
CA LEU A 409 0.56 4.35 35.64
C LEU A 409 -0.46 3.27 35.25
N LYS A 410 -0.82 3.16 33.96
CA LYS A 410 -1.68 2.09 33.42
C LYS A 410 -1.16 0.72 33.84
N ASP A 411 0.14 0.50 33.61
CA ASP A 411 0.81 -0.77 33.90
C ASP A 411 0.86 -1.05 35.41
N SER A 412 1.22 -0.05 36.21
CA SER A 412 1.29 -0.17 37.67
C SER A 412 -0.07 -0.48 38.31
N LEU A 413 -1.14 0.13 37.82
CA LEU A 413 -2.50 -0.09 38.31
C LEU A 413 -3.18 -1.30 37.67
N ARG A 414 -2.53 -1.95 36.69
CA ARG A 414 -3.08 -3.06 35.90
C ARG A 414 -4.45 -2.73 35.32
N ILE A 415 -4.58 -1.50 34.78
CA ILE A 415 -5.84 -1.04 34.20
C ILE A 415 -6.19 -1.96 33.02
N PRO A 416 -7.36 -2.63 33.05
CA PRO A 416 -7.77 -3.52 31.98
C PRO A 416 -7.93 -2.75 30.65
N GLU A 417 -7.59 -3.39 29.53
CA GLU A 417 -7.71 -2.78 28.19
C GLU A 417 -9.12 -2.21 27.91
N ARG A 418 -10.17 -2.85 28.45
CA ARG A 418 -11.57 -2.41 28.30
C ARG A 418 -11.89 -1.05 28.90
N MET A 419 -11.04 -0.49 29.75
CA MET A 419 -11.22 0.85 30.34
C MET A 419 -10.81 1.97 29.37
N GLY A 420 -10.43 1.65 28.13
CA GLY A 420 -10.16 2.63 27.08
C GLY A 420 -8.82 3.37 27.24
N TRP A 421 -7.97 2.97 28.18
CA TRP A 421 -6.61 3.50 28.35
C TRP A 421 -5.64 2.91 27.30
N ASN A 422 -5.99 3.07 26.02
CA ASN A 422 -5.25 2.51 24.88
C ASN A 422 -4.69 3.62 24.00
N GLY A 423 -3.53 3.41 23.36
CA GLY A 423 -2.90 4.40 22.49
C GLY A 423 -2.47 5.68 23.23
N ASP A 424 -2.60 6.84 22.57
CA ASP A 424 -2.28 8.14 23.17
C ASP A 424 -3.33 8.56 24.24
N PRO A 425 -2.93 9.10 25.40
CA PRO A 425 -3.86 9.51 26.46
C PRO A 425 -4.84 10.63 26.08
N CYS A 426 -4.43 11.57 25.24
CA CYS A 426 -5.18 12.77 24.90
C CYS A 426 -5.64 12.82 23.44
N ALA A 427 -5.06 11.98 22.58
CA ALA A 427 -5.25 12.06 21.14
C ALA A 427 -6.04 10.86 20.56
N PRO A 428 -6.75 11.09 19.44
CA PRO A 428 -6.88 12.36 18.70
C PRO A 428 -7.79 13.36 19.43
N THR A 429 -7.64 14.64 19.11
CA THR A 429 -8.37 15.80 19.65
C THR A 429 -9.87 15.77 19.36
N ASN A 430 -10.29 15.03 18.33
CA ASN A 430 -11.70 14.84 17.98
C ASN A 430 -12.35 13.64 18.70
N TRP A 431 -11.61 12.89 19.50
CA TRP A 431 -12.14 11.80 20.33
C TRP A 431 -11.91 12.07 21.82
N ASP A 432 -12.64 11.35 22.67
CA ASP A 432 -12.45 11.40 24.11
C ASP A 432 -11.02 10.93 24.48
N ALA A 433 -10.40 11.66 25.41
CA ALA A 433 -9.19 11.22 26.09
C ALA A 433 -9.43 9.92 26.88
N TRP A 434 -8.38 9.35 27.44
CA TRP A 434 -8.51 8.25 28.41
C TRP A 434 -9.52 8.61 29.51
N GLU A 435 -10.31 7.63 29.93
CA GLU A 435 -11.36 7.84 30.93
C GLU A 435 -10.77 8.44 32.22
N GLY A 436 -11.33 9.59 32.66
CA GLY A 436 -10.85 10.37 33.81
C GLY A 436 -9.78 11.41 33.48
N VAL A 437 -9.16 11.37 32.30
CA VAL A 437 -8.08 12.29 31.93
C VAL A 437 -8.64 13.53 31.24
N THR A 438 -8.24 14.71 31.70
CA THR A 438 -8.56 15.98 31.04
C THR A 438 -7.33 16.59 30.39
N CYS A 439 -7.41 16.79 29.07
CA CYS A 439 -6.30 17.31 28.28
C CYS A 439 -6.59 18.73 27.78
N ARG A 440 -5.53 19.53 27.63
CA ARG A 440 -5.58 20.87 27.03
C ARG A 440 -4.42 21.07 26.07
N MET A 441 -4.59 21.94 25.08
CA MET A 441 -3.48 22.35 24.22
C MET A 441 -2.40 23.04 25.05
N SER A 442 -1.14 22.72 24.77
CA SER A 442 0.03 23.42 25.30
C SER A 442 0.06 24.90 24.86
N LYS A 443 0.77 25.75 25.61
CA LYS A 443 0.81 27.20 25.35
C LYS A 443 1.46 27.55 24.01
N ASP A 444 2.36 26.68 23.54
CA ASP A 444 3.07 26.75 22.27
C ASP A 444 2.35 26.01 21.14
N ASN A 445 1.17 25.41 21.41
CA ASN A 445 0.37 24.65 20.45
C ASN A 445 1.11 23.48 19.78
N THR A 446 2.11 22.90 20.43
CA THR A 446 2.94 21.81 19.88
C THR A 446 2.49 20.41 20.33
N GLY A 447 1.60 20.34 21.32
CA GLY A 447 1.15 19.07 21.92
C GLY A 447 0.05 19.23 22.96
N LEU A 448 -0.50 18.11 23.41
CA LEU A 448 -1.55 18.04 24.43
C LEU A 448 -0.96 17.77 25.82
N VAL A 449 -1.41 18.55 26.80
CA VAL A 449 -0.98 18.48 28.20
C VAL A 449 -2.13 17.95 29.04
N ILE A 450 -1.87 16.90 29.82
CA ILE A 450 -2.76 16.40 30.86
C ILE A 450 -2.80 17.42 32.00
N SER A 451 -4.01 17.89 32.29
CA SER A 451 -4.28 18.93 33.28
C SER A 451 -4.96 18.40 34.54
N GLN A 452 -5.71 17.30 34.45
CA GLN A 452 -6.40 16.63 35.55
C GLN A 452 -6.51 15.12 35.28
N MET A 453 -6.59 14.33 36.36
CA MET A 453 -6.81 12.88 36.37
C MET A 453 -7.78 12.49 37.49
#